data_AF-A0A507C9H6-F1
#
_entry.id   AF-A0A507C9H6-F1
#
_cell.length_a   1.000
_cell.length_b   1.000
_cell.length_c   1.000
_cell.angle_alpha   90.00
_cell.angle_beta   90.00
_cell.angle_gamma   90.00
#
_symmetry.space_group_name_H-M   'P 1'
#
loop_
_entity.id
_entity.type
_entity.pdbx_description
1 polymer ?
#
loop_
_entity_poly.entity_id
_entity_poly.type
_entity_poly.pdbx_seq_one_letter_code
_entity_poly.pdbx_strand_id
1 'polypeptide(L)'
;MDWSNSDYESFKANSTTPEVFEWFKVKLGRAPEGSDIYRFAKGFFELGSYSRALCCLQAYITLPNPSPQARHLLGYCYLNLNELEKALREFKLCVKDNFHEDWQLVVELLLEIAQKQHSQSSEPQEY
;
A
#
# COMPACT_ATOMS: atom_id res chain seq x y z
N MET A 1 19.67 -11.49 -1.50
CA MET A 1 20.11 -10.23 -2.09
C MET A 1 19.63 -9.16 -1.13
N ASP A 2 20.56 -8.57 -0.40
CA ASP A 2 20.24 -7.53 0.57
C ASP A 2 20.30 -6.21 -0.17
N TRP A 3 19.16 -5.53 -0.25
CA TRP A 3 19.05 -4.26 -0.96
C TRP A 3 19.89 -3.20 -0.24
N SER A 4 20.66 -2.42 -0.99
CA SER A 4 21.47 -1.36 -0.40
C SER A 4 20.65 -0.09 -0.19
N ASN A 5 21.07 0.79 0.72
CA ASN A 5 20.44 2.11 0.86
C ASN A 5 20.41 2.91 -0.45
N SER A 6 21.44 2.77 -1.29
CA SER A 6 21.48 3.40 -2.61
C SER A 6 20.37 2.92 -3.53
N ASP A 7 20.00 1.63 -3.44
CA ASP A 7 18.90 1.09 -4.24
C ASP A 7 17.58 1.72 -3.85
N TYR A 8 17.31 1.81 -2.54
CA TYR A 8 16.12 2.47 -2.01
C TYR A 8 16.04 3.96 -2.41
N GLU A 9 17.16 4.68 -2.39
CA GLU A 9 17.24 6.10 -2.77
C GLU A 9 16.97 6.33 -4.26
N SER A 10 17.39 5.40 -5.12
CA SER A 10 17.23 5.52 -6.57
C SER A 10 15.77 5.33 -7.06
N PHE A 11 14.88 4.82 -6.20
CA PHE A 11 13.48 4.56 -6.54
C PHE A 11 12.59 5.79 -6.33
N LYS A 12 11.72 6.08 -7.29
CA LYS A 12 10.84 7.25 -7.25
C LYS A 12 9.50 6.91 -6.56
N ALA A 13 9.04 7.79 -5.68
CA ALA A 13 7.82 7.60 -4.88
C ALA A 13 6.50 7.79 -5.65
N ASN A 14 6.57 8.20 -6.91
CA ASN A 14 5.42 8.40 -7.79
C ASN A 14 5.50 7.52 -9.05
N SER A 15 6.28 6.43 -8.99
CA SER A 15 6.42 5.50 -10.11
C SER A 15 5.13 4.74 -10.38
N THR A 16 4.75 4.70 -11.65
CA THR A 16 3.66 3.87 -12.17
C THR A 16 4.08 2.40 -12.26
N THR A 17 3.11 1.48 -12.32
CA THR A 17 3.38 0.03 -12.42
C THR A 17 4.41 -0.34 -13.51
N PRO A 18 4.33 0.17 -14.76
CA PRO A 18 5.34 -0.10 -15.78
C PRO A 18 6.74 0.41 -15.41
N GLU A 19 6.83 1.60 -14.81
CA GLU A 19 8.12 2.16 -14.37
C GLU A 19 8.74 1.36 -13.22
N VAL A 20 7.91 0.82 -12.32
CA VAL A 20 8.37 -0.10 -11.27
C VAL A 20 9.03 -1.33 -11.93
N PHE A 21 8.34 -1.98 -12.86
CA PHE A 21 8.86 -3.15 -13.55
C PHE A 21 10.15 -2.86 -14.33
N GLU A 22 10.23 -1.73 -15.04
CA GLU A 22 11.44 -1.34 -15.76
C GLU A 22 12.60 -1.00 -14.81
N TRP A 23 12.34 -0.31 -13.70
CA TRP A 23 13.37 -0.04 -12.68
C TRP A 23 13.94 -1.35 -12.12
N PHE A 24 13.09 -2.30 -11.77
CA PHE A 24 13.52 -3.61 -11.29
C PHE A 24 14.30 -4.38 -12.35
N LYS A 25 13.86 -4.33 -13.61
CA LYS A 25 14.52 -4.99 -14.73
C LYS A 25 15.93 -4.46 -14.96
N VAL A 26 16.13 -3.13 -14.89
CA VAL A 26 17.45 -2.50 -14.97
C VAL A 26 18.33 -2.90 -13.79
N LYS A 27 17.78 -2.94 -12.57
CA LYS A 27 18.53 -3.26 -11.35
C LYS A 27 18.91 -4.74 -11.22
N LEU A 28 17.99 -5.63 -11.57
CA LEU A 28 18.17 -7.08 -11.44
C LEU A 28 18.82 -7.70 -12.69
N GLY A 29 18.80 -7.02 -13.83
CA GLY A 29 19.22 -7.58 -15.12
C GLY A 29 18.27 -8.67 -15.64
N ARG A 30 17.11 -8.85 -15.01
CA ARG A 30 16.07 -9.82 -15.38
C ARG A 30 14.68 -9.28 -15.04
N ALA A 31 13.64 -9.89 -15.57
CA ALA A 31 12.27 -9.59 -15.13
C ALA A 31 12.13 -9.85 -13.62
N PRO A 32 11.53 -8.93 -12.85
CA PRO A 32 11.29 -9.15 -11.44
C PRO A 32 10.24 -10.23 -11.23
N GLU A 33 10.45 -11.04 -10.20
CA GLU A 33 9.43 -11.95 -9.69
C GLU A 33 8.60 -11.22 -8.64
N GLY A 34 7.42 -11.76 -8.31
CA GLY A 34 6.61 -11.19 -7.22
C GLY A 34 7.39 -11.14 -5.90
N SER A 35 8.22 -12.14 -5.63
CA SER A 35 9.07 -12.19 -4.43
C SER A 35 10.02 -10.99 -4.33
N ASP A 36 10.61 -10.54 -5.45
CA ASP A 36 11.51 -9.39 -5.49
C ASP A 36 10.77 -8.10 -5.14
N ILE A 37 9.62 -7.87 -5.78
CA ILE A 37 8.80 -6.68 -5.61
C ILE A 37 8.24 -6.61 -4.18
N TYR A 38 7.73 -7.73 -3.67
CA TYR A 38 7.17 -7.80 -2.32
C TYR A 38 8.23 -7.55 -1.24
N ARG A 39 9.42 -8.13 -1.37
CA ARG A 39 10.51 -7.91 -0.41
C ARG A 39 10.95 -6.45 -0.39
N PHE A 40 11.04 -5.82 -1.56
CA PHE A 40 11.40 -4.42 -1.67
C PHE A 40 10.30 -3.50 -1.09
N ALA A 41 9.04 -3.78 -1.39
CA ALA A 41 7.88 -3.09 -0.83
C ALA A 41 7.86 -3.16 0.70
N LYS A 42 8.09 -4.35 1.26
CA LYS A 42 8.19 -4.57 2.71
C LYS A 42 9.33 -3.76 3.32
N GLY A 43 10.48 -3.70 2.65
CA GLY A 43 11.59 -2.84 3.06
C GLY A 43 11.21 -1.36 3.10
N PHE A 44 10.53 -0.83 2.06
CA PHE A 44 10.03 0.55 2.10
C PHE A 44 9.03 0.80 3.22
N PHE A 45 8.15 -0.18 3.49
CA PHE A 45 7.19 -0.11 4.57
C PHE A 45 7.87 -0.03 5.94
N GLU A 46 8.88 -0.88 6.19
CA GLU A 46 9.68 -0.88 7.41
C GLU A 46 10.49 0.42 7.59
N LEU A 47 10.89 1.05 6.48
CA LEU A 47 11.54 2.37 6.46
C LEU A 47 10.55 3.55 6.61
N GLY A 48 9.24 3.29 6.76
CA GLY A 48 8.21 4.34 6.82
C GLY A 48 7.99 5.09 5.49
N SER A 49 8.58 4.61 4.40
CA SER A 49 8.45 5.19 3.06
C SER A 49 7.17 4.70 2.37
N TYR A 50 6.02 5.02 2.97
CA TYR A 50 4.72 4.47 2.57
C TYR A 50 4.33 4.74 1.12
N SER A 51 4.71 5.90 0.55
CA SER A 51 4.45 6.22 -0.86
C SER A 51 5.23 5.32 -1.82
N ARG A 52 6.50 5.01 -1.52
CA ARG A 52 7.32 4.08 -2.31
C ARG A 52 6.83 2.64 -2.16
N ALA A 53 6.50 2.24 -0.92
CA ALA A 53 5.89 0.95 -0.65
C ALA A 53 4.58 0.77 -1.44
N LEU A 54 3.75 1.82 -1.48
CA LEU A 54 2.50 1.85 -2.23
C LEU A 54 2.72 1.54 -3.71
N CYS A 55 3.67 2.22 -4.38
CA CYS A 55 3.99 1.96 -5.79
C CYS A 55 4.38 0.49 -6.03
N CYS A 56 5.25 -0.07 -5.18
CA CYS A 56 5.68 -1.46 -5.32
C CYS A 56 4.54 -2.45 -5.07
N LEU A 57 3.69 -2.21 -4.05
CA LEU A 57 2.56 -3.07 -3.74
C LEU A 57 1.48 -3.00 -4.81
N GLN A 58 1.21 -1.82 -5.37
CA GLN A 58 0.32 -1.65 -6.51
C GLN A 58 0.80 -2.43 -7.73
N ALA A 59 2.11 -2.43 -8.02
CA ALA A 59 2.68 -3.27 -9.06
C ALA A 59 2.54 -4.77 -8.73
N TYR A 60 2.82 -5.15 -7.48
CA TYR A 60 2.75 -6.54 -7.02
C TYR A 60 1.33 -7.14 -7.16
N ILE A 61 0.27 -6.39 -6.82
CA ILE A 61 -1.11 -6.89 -6.93
C ILE A 61 -1.57 -7.10 -8.38
N THR A 62 -0.84 -6.60 -9.37
CA THR A 62 -1.11 -6.89 -10.79
C THR A 62 -0.57 -8.25 -11.24
N LEU A 63 0.29 -8.88 -10.43
CA LEU A 63 0.85 -10.19 -10.73
C LEU A 63 -0.17 -11.31 -10.45
N PRO A 64 -0.02 -12.49 -11.09
CA PRO A 64 -0.87 -13.63 -10.82
C PRO A 64 -0.81 -14.04 -9.33
N ASN A 65 -1.98 -14.31 -8.74
CA ASN A 65 -2.14 -14.79 -7.35
C ASN A 65 -1.44 -13.92 -6.29
N PRO A 66 -1.80 -12.62 -6.16
CA PRO A 66 -1.19 -11.78 -5.15
C PRO A 66 -1.54 -12.28 -3.75
N SER A 67 -0.55 -12.27 -2.86
CA SER A 67 -0.75 -12.71 -1.47
C SER A 67 -1.69 -11.77 -0.71
N PRO A 68 -2.58 -12.29 0.16
CA PRO A 68 -3.39 -11.46 1.05
C PRO A 68 -2.55 -10.51 1.91
N GLN A 69 -1.34 -10.95 2.30
CA GLN A 69 -0.38 -10.13 3.06
C GLN A 69 0.05 -8.88 2.30
N ALA A 70 0.18 -8.93 0.96
CA ALA A 70 0.50 -7.74 0.18
C ALA A 70 -0.66 -6.74 0.14
N ARG A 71 -1.91 -7.22 0.09
CA ARG A 71 -3.10 -6.36 0.20
C ARG A 71 -3.20 -5.73 1.59
N HIS A 72 -2.89 -6.49 2.63
CA HIS A 72 -2.81 -5.99 4.00
C HIS A 72 -1.79 -4.85 4.12
N LEU A 73 -0.54 -5.06 3.65
CA LEU A 73 0.48 -4.00 3.63
C LEU A 73 0.04 -2.79 2.81
N LEU A 74 -0.68 -3.00 1.70
CA LEU A 74 -1.18 -1.92 0.84
C LEU A 74 -2.22 -1.07 1.58
N GLY A 75 -3.13 -1.73 2.32
CA GLY A 75 -4.09 -1.05 3.21
C GLY A 75 -3.38 -0.19 4.25
N TYR A 76 -2.33 -0.71 4.90
CA TYR A 76 -1.54 0.07 5.86
C TYR A 76 -0.79 1.23 5.21
N CYS A 77 -0.28 1.07 3.99
CA CYS A 77 0.34 2.18 3.26
C CYS A 77 -0.67 3.31 3.03
N TYR A 78 -1.88 2.99 2.57
CA TYR A 78 -2.95 3.99 2.43
C TYR A 78 -3.34 4.62 3.76
N LEU A 79 -3.42 3.84 4.84
CA LEU A 79 -3.73 4.34 6.17
C LEU A 79 -2.70 5.38 6.66
N ASN A 80 -1.41 5.07 6.53
CA ASN A 80 -0.33 5.98 6.94
C ASN A 80 -0.21 7.21 6.02
N LEU A 81 -0.73 7.14 4.79
CA LEU A 81 -0.87 8.28 3.89
C LEU A 81 -2.18 9.05 4.09
N ASN A 82 -2.96 8.73 5.12
CA ASN A 82 -4.26 9.32 5.46
C ASN A 82 -5.32 9.18 4.34
N GLU A 83 -5.18 8.16 3.48
CA GLU A 83 -6.13 7.81 2.43
C GLU A 83 -7.12 6.73 2.93
N LEU A 84 -7.92 7.09 3.94
CA LEU A 84 -8.75 6.14 4.71
C LEU A 84 -9.71 5.32 3.86
N GLU A 85 -10.34 5.93 2.86
CA GLU A 85 -11.29 5.25 1.99
C GLU A 85 -10.61 4.20 1.11
N LYS A 86 -9.35 4.44 0.72
CA LYS A 86 -8.57 3.47 -0.05
C LYS A 86 -8.09 2.34 0.86
N ALA A 87 -7.61 2.68 2.06
CA ALA A 87 -7.23 1.70 3.08
C ALA A 87 -8.38 0.75 3.41
N LEU A 88 -9.57 1.29 3.68
CA LEU A 88 -10.77 0.51 3.99
C LEU A 88 -11.14 -0.45 2.86
N ARG A 89 -10.98 -0.04 1.59
CA ARG A 89 -11.27 -0.93 0.46
C ARG A 89 -10.32 -2.13 0.43
N GLU A 90 -9.02 -1.91 0.62
CA GLU A 90 -8.05 -3.01 0.62
C GLU A 90 -8.28 -3.97 1.79
N PHE A 91 -8.52 -3.47 3.00
CA PHE A 91 -8.80 -4.32 4.17
C PHE A 91 -10.10 -5.12 4.01
N LYS A 92 -11.15 -4.54 3.41
CA LYS A 92 -12.38 -5.30 3.09
C LYS A 92 -12.12 -6.46 2.13
N LEU A 93 -11.24 -6.27 1.16
CA LEU A 93 -10.85 -7.34 0.23
C LEU A 93 -10.06 -8.44 0.98
N CYS A 94 -9.12 -8.08 1.85
CA CYS A 94 -8.41 -9.04 2.71
C CYS A 94 -9.36 -9.90 3.55
N VAL A 95 -10.30 -9.28 4.26
CA VAL A 95 -11.26 -9.99 5.12
C VAL A 95 -12.14 -10.94 4.30
N LYS A 96 -12.54 -10.53 3.09
CA LYS A 96 -13.32 -11.38 2.17
C LYS A 96 -12.54 -12.61 1.72
N ASP A 97 -11.22 -12.50 1.59
CA ASP A 97 -10.31 -13.59 1.21
C ASP A 97 -9.87 -14.43 2.44
N ASN A 98 -10.66 -14.44 3.52
CA ASN A 98 -10.42 -15.12 4.80
C ASN A 98 -9.17 -14.65 5.57
N PHE A 99 -8.66 -13.45 5.28
CA PHE A 99 -7.61 -12.84 6.10
C PHE A 99 -8.25 -12.09 7.26
N HIS A 100 -8.58 -12.83 8.31
CA HIS A 100 -9.36 -12.31 9.44
C HIS A 100 -8.57 -11.32 10.32
N GLU A 101 -7.26 -11.18 10.19
CA GLU A 101 -6.48 -10.21 10.99
C GLU A 101 -6.96 -8.77 10.79
N ASP A 102 -7.61 -8.47 9.65
CA ASP A 102 -8.05 -7.12 9.28
C ASP A 102 -9.48 -6.74 9.71
N TRP A 103 -10.27 -7.67 10.29
CA TRP A 103 -11.69 -7.39 10.55
C TRP A 103 -11.87 -6.23 11.52
N GLN A 104 -11.05 -6.17 12.57
CA GLN A 104 -11.10 -5.11 13.57
C GLN A 104 -10.75 -3.77 12.95
N LEU A 105 -9.72 -3.74 12.11
CA LEU A 105 -9.27 -2.53 11.41
C LEU A 105 -10.33 -1.99 10.45
N VAL A 106 -11.09 -2.86 9.78
CA VAL A 106 -12.24 -2.46 8.95
C VAL A 106 -13.30 -1.74 9.79
N VAL A 107 -13.61 -2.25 10.98
CA VAL A 107 -14.59 -1.63 11.89
C VAL A 107 -14.10 -0.27 12.38
N GLU A 108 -12.84 -0.18 12.81
CA GLU A 108 -12.22 1.06 13.27
C GLU A 108 -12.24 2.14 12.19
N LEU A 109 -11.85 1.79 10.95
CA LEU A 109 -11.85 2.73 9.83
C LEU A 109 -13.25 3.20 9.44
N LEU A 110 -14.26 2.34 9.53
CA LEU A 110 -15.65 2.74 9.29
C LEU A 110 -16.13 3.78 10.30
N LEU A 111 -15.79 3.60 11.58
CA LEU A 111 -16.14 4.55 12.63
C LEU A 111 -15.43 5.88 12.42
N GLU A 112 -14.13 5.86 12.11
CA GLU A 112 -13.36 7.09 11.87
C GLU A 112 -13.89 7.88 10.68
N ILE A 113 -14.17 7.21 9.55
CA ILE A 113 -14.73 7.86 8.36
C ILE A 113 -16.10 8.47 8.67
N ALA A 114 -16.97 7.76 9.38
CA ALA A 114 -18.27 8.28 9.78
C ALA A 114 -18.15 9.51 10.68
N GLN A 115 -17.25 9.49 11.67
CA GLN A 115 -16.98 10.63 12.55
C GLN A 115 -16.47 11.85 11.77
N LYS A 116 -15.56 11.65 10.81
CA LYS A 116 -15.05 12.73 9.94
C LYS A 116 -16.17 13.34 9.08
N GLN A 117 -17.05 12.51 8.52
CA GLN A 117 -18.20 12.97 7.73
C GLN A 117 -19.22 13.76 8.59
N HIS A 118 -19.51 13.29 9.80
CA HIS A 118 -20.37 14.01 10.75
C HIS A 118 -19.76 15.35 11.18
N SER A 119 -18.44 15.41 11.40
CA SER A 119 -17.76 16.65 11.77
C SER A 119 -17.81 17.69 10.65
N GLN A 120 -17.56 17.28 9.40
CA GLN A 120 -17.59 18.15 8.22
C GLN A 120 -18.99 18.67 7.85
N SER A 121 -20.05 17.93 8.19
CA SER A 121 -21.44 18.34 7.97
C SER A 121 -22.00 19.24 9.07
N SER A 122 -21.30 19.35 10.21
CA SER A 122 -21.72 20.13 11.37
C SER A 122 -21.05 21.50 11.47
N GLU A 123 -20.13 21.84 10.56
CA GLU A 123 -19.54 23.19 10.49
C GLU A 123 -20.60 24.19 10.00
N PRO A 124 -20.99 25.18 10.83
CA PRO A 124 -21.94 26.19 10.41
C PRO A 124 -21.32 27.02 9.28
N GLN A 125 -22.00 27.10 8.13
CA GLN A 125 -21.67 28.08 7.10
C GLN A 125 -21.83 29.48 7.71
N GLU A 126 -20.72 30.11 8.08
CA GLU A 126 -20.71 31.54 8.46
C GLU A 126 -21.17 32.34 7.24
N TYR A 127 -22.35 32.97 7.36
CA TYR A 127 -22.95 33.91 6.40
C TYR A 127 -22.67 35.36 6.79
#